data_AF-A0A4P9WS14-F1
#
_entry.id   AF-A0A4P9WS14-F1
#
_cell.length_a   1.000
_cell.length_b   1.000
_cell.length_c   1.000
_cell.angle_alpha   90.00
_cell.angle_beta   90.00
_cell.angle_gamma   90.00
#
_symmetry.space_group_name_H-M   'P 1'
#
loop_
_entity.id
_entity.type
_entity.pdbx_description
1 polymer ?
#
loop_
_entity_poly.entity_id
_entity_poly.type
_entity_poly.pdbx_seq_one_letter_code
_entity_poly.pdbx_strand_id
1 'polypeptide(L)' 'SHYGGHKFAGNLIIFSTIDALNGVWYGRVTPECVQGIIEQTLLQGKVFQTLYRGRMN' A
#
# COMPACT_ATOMS: atom_id res chain seq x y z
N SER A 1 9.65 -12.81 -4.37
CA SER A 1 8.18 -12.96 -4.43
C SER A 1 7.63 -12.03 -5.51
N HIS A 2 6.80 -12.53 -6.42
CA HIS A 2 6.21 -11.76 -7.51
C HIS A 2 4.71 -11.64 -7.25
N TYR A 3 4.33 -10.65 -6.43
CA TYR A 3 2.94 -10.44 -6.05
C TYR A 3 2.22 -9.59 -7.10
N GLY A 4 1.00 -9.97 -7.47
CA GLY A 4 0.18 -9.22 -8.45
C GLY A 4 0.67 -9.23 -9.91
N GLY A 5 1.79 -9.89 -10.22
CA GLY A 5 2.34 -9.94 -11.58
C GLY A 5 2.97 -8.62 -12.05
N HIS A 6 3.51 -8.60 -13.28
CA HIS A 6 4.11 -7.40 -13.89
C HIS A 6 3.09 -6.26 -14.04
N LYS A 7 1.78 -6.59 -14.09
CA LYS A 7 0.67 -5.63 -14.19
C LYS A 7 0.68 -4.57 -13.08
N PHE A 8 1.25 -4.91 -11.92
CA PHE A 8 1.29 -4.06 -10.72
C PHE A 8 2.70 -3.96 -10.10
N ALA A 9 3.76 -4.10 -10.89
CA ALA A 9 5.14 -3.96 -10.41
C ALA A 9 5.34 -2.68 -9.56
N GLY A 10 6.22 -2.76 -8.58
CA GLY A 10 6.29 -1.76 -7.49
C GLY A 10 5.24 -2.03 -6.42
N ASN A 11 5.27 -3.23 -5.84
CA ASN A 11 4.35 -3.62 -4.77
C ASN A 11 4.90 -3.17 -3.40
N LEU A 12 4.04 -2.58 -2.59
CA LEU A 12 4.28 -2.28 -1.18
C LEU A 12 3.14 -2.89 -0.36
N ILE A 13 3.48 -3.68 0.66
CA ILE A 13 2.50 -4.26 1.58
C ILE A 13 2.83 -3.76 2.98
N ILE A 14 1.82 -3.24 3.69
CA ILE A 14 1.95 -2.69 5.04
C ILE A 14 1.20 -3.61 5.99
N PHE A 15 1.90 -4.12 7.01
CA PHE A 15 1.30 -4.82 8.15
C PHE A 15 1.31 -3.87 9.35
N SER A 16 0.20 -3.82 10.07
CA SER A 16 -0.02 -2.88 11.16
C SER A 16 -0.88 -3.52 12.24
N THR A 17 -0.73 -3.06 13.48
CA THR A 17 -1.64 -3.40 14.57
C THR A 17 -2.98 -2.67 14.47
N ILE A 18 -3.07 -1.63 13.65
CA ILE A 18 -4.33 -0.98 13.30
C ILE A 18 -5.03 -1.87 12.27
N ASP A 19 -6.16 -2.47 12.66
CA ASP A 19 -6.83 -3.47 11.82
C ASP A 19 -7.13 -2.93 10.42
N ALA A 20 -7.64 -1.70 10.27
CA ALA A 20 -7.93 -1.11 8.97
C ALA A 20 -6.72 -1.02 8.01
N LEU A 21 -5.49 -1.04 8.54
CA LEU A 21 -4.25 -0.94 7.78
C LEU A 21 -3.51 -2.27 7.63
N ASN A 22 -3.94 -3.31 8.36
CA ASN A 22 -3.20 -4.56 8.39
C ASN A 22 -3.29 -5.28 7.03
N GLY A 23 -2.15 -5.57 6.42
CA GLY A 23 -2.09 -6.25 5.13
C GLY A 23 -2.48 -5.38 3.94
N VAL A 24 -2.55 -4.05 4.08
CA VAL A 24 -2.85 -3.16 2.94
C VAL A 24 -1.80 -3.32 1.85
N TRP A 25 -2.26 -3.56 0.62
CA TRP A 25 -1.41 -3.74 -0.54
C TRP A 25 -1.57 -2.58 -1.54
N TYR A 26 -0.44 -1.95 -1.83
CA TYR A 26 -0.28 -0.97 -2.90
C TYR A 26 0.51 -1.55 -4.06
N GLY A 27 0.12 -1.23 -5.29
CA GLY A 27 0.83 -1.60 -6.50
C GLY A 27 1.06 -0.41 -7.41
N ARG A 28 2.10 -0.48 -8.25
CA ARG A 28 2.59 0.67 -9.06
C ARG A 28 3.14 1.81 -8.22
N VAL A 29 3.72 1.49 -7.06
CA VAL A 29 4.38 2.49 -6.21
C VAL A 29 5.67 2.94 -6.91
N THR A 30 5.82 4.25 -7.06
CA THR A 30 7.05 4.92 -7.49
C THR A 30 7.60 5.78 -6.34
N PRO A 31 8.86 6.25 -6.40
CA PRO A 31 9.45 7.08 -5.34
C PRO A 31 8.62 8.33 -4.99
N GLU A 32 7.98 8.96 -5.98
CA GLU A 32 7.15 10.15 -5.80
C GLU A 32 5.89 9.86 -4.97
N CYS A 33 5.42 8.61 -4.95
CA CYS A 33 4.26 8.19 -4.18
C CYS A 33 4.55 8.06 -2.68
N VAL A 34 5.81 7.90 -2.29
CA VAL A 34 6.20 7.51 -0.92
C VAL A 34 5.71 8.51 0.11
N GLN A 35 5.86 9.81 -0.16
CA GLN A 35 5.41 10.84 0.75
C GLN A 35 3.90 10.77 1.02
N GLY A 36 3.09 10.60 -0.03
CA GLY A 36 1.63 10.46 0.11
C GLY A 36 1.22 9.21 0.90
N ILE A 37 1.94 8.10 0.75
CA ILE A 37 1.71 6.88 1.53
C ILE A 37 2.01 7.11 3.02
N ILE A 38 3.11 7.80 3.33
CA ILE A 38 3.46 8.13 4.73
C ILE A 38 2.36 9.01 5.34
N GLU A 39 2.04 10.12 4.68
CA GLU A 39 1.09 11.11 5.19
C GLU A 39 -0.32 10.55 5.36
N GLN A 40 -0.85 9.84 4.36
CA GLN A 40 -2.20 9.31 4.41
C GLN A 40 -2.28 8.02 5.22
N THR A 41 -1.42 7.04 4.92
CA THR A 41 -1.56 5.69 5.49
C THR A 41 -0.94 5.57 6.85
N LEU A 42 0.32 5.97 7.02
CA LEU A 42 1.02 5.76 8.29
C LEU A 42 0.63 6.78 9.34
N LEU A 43 0.50 8.05 8.97
CA LEU A 43 0.20 9.12 9.93
C LEU A 43 -1.30 9.32 10.17
N GLN A 44 -2.13 9.27 9.12
CA GLN A 44 -3.57 9.50 9.25
C GLN A 44 -4.41 8.22 9.33
N GLY A 45 -3.81 7.05 9.12
CA GLY A 45 -4.53 5.77 9.10
C GLY A 45 -5.50 5.60 7.95
N LYS A 46 -5.26 6.29 6.82
CA LYS A 46 -6.13 6.27 5.63
C LYS A 46 -5.45 5.58 4.45
N VAL A 47 -6.21 4.73 3.76
CA VAL A 47 -5.74 4.06 2.55
C VAL A 47 -5.57 5.07 1.41
N PHE A 48 -4.40 5.06 0.77
CA PHE A 48 -4.13 5.86 -0.41
C PHE A 48 -4.75 5.20 -1.65
N GLN A 49 -6.00 5.55 -1.94
CA GLN A 49 -6.87 4.84 -2.89
C GLN A 49 -6.28 4.68 -4.29
N THR A 50 -5.52 5.65 -4.79
CA THR A 50 -4.92 5.61 -6.14
C THR A 50 -4.03 4.37 -6.36
N LEU A 51 -3.32 3.96 -5.31
CA LEU A 51 -2.36 2.85 -5.38
C LEU A 51 -2.92 1.55 -4.82
N TYR A 52 -4.09 1.58 -4.17
CA TYR A 52 -4.67 0.44 -3.48
C TYR A 52 -5.02 -0.70 -4.44
N ARG A 53 -4.62 -1.92 -4.10
CA ARG A 53 -4.88 -3.14 -4.89
C ARG A 53 -5.58 -4.24 -4.10
N GLY A 54 -5.79 -4.03 -2.81
CA GLY A 54 -6.47 -4.96 -1.94
C GLY A 54 -5.80 -5.06 -0.58
N ARG A 55 -6.21 -6.07 0.17
CA ARG A 55 -5.68 -6.37 1.48
C ARG A 55 -5.34 -7.86 1.54
N MET A 56 -4.21 -8.17 2.14
CA MET A 56 -3.83 -9.54 2.50
C MET A 56 -4.56 -9.90 3.79
N ASN A 57 -5.28 -11.03 3.76
CA ASN A 57 -5.83 -11.66 4.96
C ASN A 57 -4.73 -12.35 5.76
#